data_AF-A0A957KXD6-F1
#
_entry.id   AF-A0A957KXD6-F1
#
_cell.length_a   1.000
_cell.length_b   1.000
_cell.length_c   1.000
_cell.angle_alpha   90.00
_cell.angle_beta   90.00
_cell.angle_gamma   90.00
#
_symmetry.space_group_name_H-M   'P 1'
#
loop_
_entity.id
_entity.type
_entity.pdbx_description
1 polymer ?
#
loop_
_entity_poly.entity_id
_entity_poly.type
_entity_poly.pdbx_seq_one_letter_code
_entity_poly.pdbx_strand_id
1 'polypeptide(L)'
;MKPAISVDNRFRFFYGFQFAGIGTFFPYIALYLKSLDLTGAQVGLLLALVPFVAFLAQPLWGMASDVYHRHRSALVFACFGVAATMLLYSQVTHFWLLLPLTILHAVMMAPIPILSTSLALEHLSRQQSATSFGSLRLFGSIGFIITTTSIGTFLVDSGAIWWILPIYAGFNICLALIALTVPDATIHGKVAWRQAADLIRRRRDILWLLAALLLIGMTLGIVNNYFTIYLRDIQATGFIIGLALALSALFEIPLMALAPKFVRRWGVRPVLVVCTAILPLRWLLYVWIDNPILVLPVQVLHSIAMMALLVVGILYMDRLLDRSLRAS
;
A
#
# COMPACT_ATOMS: atom_id res chain seq x y z
N MET A 1 -2.39 -30.15 20.08
CA MET A 1 -2.03 -30.34 18.66
C MET A 1 -1.06 -29.26 18.24
N LYS A 2 0.17 -29.60 17.83
CA LYS A 2 1.08 -28.61 17.22
C LYS A 2 0.44 -28.14 15.92
N PRO A 3 0.39 -26.82 15.64
CA PRO A 3 -0.17 -26.34 14.39
C PRO A 3 0.59 -26.92 13.19
N ALA A 4 -0.13 -27.39 12.17
CA ALA A 4 0.45 -28.00 10.96
C ALA A 4 1.32 -27.04 10.12
N ILE A 5 1.20 -25.74 10.34
CA ILE A 5 1.95 -24.68 9.66
C ILE A 5 2.62 -23.81 10.73
N SER A 6 3.93 -23.58 10.59
CA SER A 6 4.70 -22.69 11.46
C SER A 6 4.13 -21.26 11.45
N VAL A 7 4.26 -20.54 12.56
CA VAL A 7 3.73 -19.17 12.68
C VAL A 7 4.37 -18.24 11.63
N ASP A 8 5.65 -18.41 11.35
CA ASP A 8 6.35 -17.70 10.27
C ASP A 8 5.69 -17.90 8.89
N ASN A 9 5.32 -19.13 8.55
CA ASN A 9 4.66 -19.41 7.28
C ASN A 9 3.25 -18.81 7.24
N ARG A 10 2.54 -18.73 8.37
CA ARG A 10 1.24 -18.03 8.44
C ARG A 10 1.40 -16.55 8.10
N PHE A 11 2.41 -15.89 8.65
CA PHE A 11 2.71 -14.49 8.30
C PHE A 11 3.13 -14.31 6.84
N ARG A 12 3.89 -15.24 6.26
CA ARG A 12 4.24 -15.22 4.83
C ARG A 12 2.99 -15.31 3.95
N PHE A 13 2.09 -16.26 4.23
CA PHE A 13 0.82 -16.36 3.51
C PHE A 13 -0.06 -15.13 3.74
N PHE A 14 -0.12 -14.64 4.98
CA PHE A 14 -0.87 -13.44 5.33
C PHE A 14 -0.43 -12.22 4.48
N TYR A 15 0.87 -11.95 4.39
CA TYR A 15 1.40 -10.90 3.51
C TYR A 15 1.13 -11.18 2.03
N GLY A 16 1.31 -12.43 1.59
CA GLY A 16 1.02 -12.83 0.22
C GLY A 16 -0.41 -12.53 -0.19
N PHE A 17 -1.40 -12.92 0.62
CA PHE A 17 -2.83 -12.68 0.36
C PHE A 17 -3.20 -11.20 0.48
N GLN A 18 -2.63 -10.48 1.45
CA GLN A 18 -2.86 -9.05 1.60
C GLN A 18 -2.45 -8.29 0.34
N PHE A 19 -1.22 -8.50 -0.12
CA PHE A 19 -0.70 -7.81 -1.31
C PHE A 19 -1.28 -8.36 -2.62
N ALA A 20 -1.69 -9.63 -2.67
CA ALA A 20 -2.46 -10.18 -3.79
C ALA A 20 -3.80 -9.45 -3.95
N GLY A 21 -4.51 -9.20 -2.85
CA GLY A 21 -5.71 -8.35 -2.84
C GLY A 21 -5.40 -6.93 -3.31
N ILE A 22 -4.33 -6.30 -2.79
CA ILE A 22 -3.90 -4.96 -3.21
C ILE A 22 -3.65 -4.91 -4.72
N GLY A 23 -2.93 -5.90 -5.28
CA GLY A 23 -2.61 -5.99 -6.71
C GLY A 23 -3.82 -6.25 -7.60
N THR A 24 -4.93 -6.74 -7.04
CA THR A 24 -6.20 -6.89 -7.75
C THR A 24 -6.96 -5.56 -7.82
N PHE A 25 -6.98 -4.80 -6.72
CA PHE A 25 -7.87 -3.65 -6.57
C PHE A 25 -7.21 -2.33 -6.95
N PHE A 26 -6.11 -1.96 -6.29
CA PHE A 26 -5.56 -0.61 -6.38
C PHE A 26 -5.14 -0.17 -7.78
N PRO A 27 -4.49 -1.03 -8.60
CA PRO A 27 -4.11 -0.60 -9.94
C PRO A 27 -5.29 -0.47 -10.90
N TYR A 28 -6.38 -1.21 -10.66
CA TYR A 28 -7.48 -1.38 -11.62
C TYR A 28 -8.77 -0.64 -11.22
N ILE A 29 -8.88 -0.14 -9.99
CA ILE A 29 -10.09 0.54 -9.51
C ILE A 29 -10.45 1.76 -10.37
N ALA A 30 -9.47 2.53 -10.85
CA ALA A 30 -9.73 3.67 -11.70
C ALA A 30 -10.30 3.26 -13.08
N LEU A 31 -9.81 2.15 -13.65
CA LEU A 31 -10.37 1.58 -14.88
C LEU A 31 -11.81 1.08 -14.68
N TYR A 32 -12.08 0.42 -13.55
CA TYR A 32 -13.43 0.00 -13.18
C TYR A 32 -14.39 1.20 -13.00
N LEU A 33 -13.96 2.25 -12.30
CA LEU A 33 -14.78 3.44 -12.13
C LEU A 33 -15.02 4.18 -13.45
N LYS A 34 -14.05 4.16 -14.37
CA LYS A 34 -14.20 4.70 -15.74
C LYS A 34 -15.19 3.86 -16.57
N SER A 35 -15.32 2.56 -16.33
CA SER A 35 -16.30 1.70 -17.03
C SER A 35 -17.74 1.86 -16.54
N LEU A 36 -17.99 2.64 -15.49
CA LEU A 36 -19.31 2.96 -14.95
C LEU A 36 -19.97 4.19 -15.60
N ASP A 37 -19.39 4.70 -16.69
CA ASP A 37 -19.81 5.94 -17.36
C ASP A 37 -19.83 7.18 -16.43
N LEU A 38 -19.02 7.15 -15.37
CA LEU A 38 -18.85 8.28 -14.45
C LEU A 38 -18.00 9.38 -15.10
N THR A 39 -18.30 10.63 -14.74
CA THR A 39 -17.45 11.77 -15.15
C THR A 39 -16.07 11.66 -14.51
N GLY A 40 -15.03 12.21 -15.18
CA GLY A 40 -13.67 12.21 -14.63
C GLY A 40 -13.55 12.86 -13.24
N ALA A 41 -14.38 13.88 -12.96
CA ALA A 41 -14.45 14.52 -11.65
C ALA A 41 -15.03 13.59 -10.57
N GLN A 42 -16.06 12.80 -10.90
CA GLN A 42 -16.64 11.81 -9.99
C GLN A 42 -15.64 10.69 -9.69
N VAL A 43 -14.97 10.15 -10.72
CA VAL A 43 -13.92 9.14 -10.55
C VAL A 43 -12.79 9.68 -9.66
N GLY A 44 -12.29 10.88 -9.95
CA GLY A 44 -11.24 11.52 -9.17
C GLY A 44 -11.63 11.72 -7.70
N LEU A 45 -12.88 12.12 -7.44
CA LEU A 45 -13.39 12.31 -6.08
C LEU A 45 -13.46 10.97 -5.31
N LEU A 46 -13.98 9.91 -5.92
CA LEU A 46 -14.03 8.58 -5.28
C LEU A 46 -12.62 8.06 -4.96
N LEU A 47 -11.68 8.21 -5.90
CA LEU A 47 -10.29 7.79 -5.70
C LEU A 47 -9.57 8.62 -4.63
N ALA A 48 -9.85 9.92 -4.53
CA ALA A 48 -9.27 10.81 -3.52
C ALA A 48 -9.85 10.61 -2.12
N LEU A 49 -11.13 10.21 -2.03
CA LEU A 49 -11.79 9.96 -0.75
C LEU A 49 -11.17 8.81 0.02
N VAL A 50 -10.73 7.75 -0.66
CA VAL A 50 -10.13 6.58 0.00
C VAL A 50 -8.93 6.95 0.87
N PRO A 51 -7.83 7.55 0.35
CA PRO A 51 -6.70 7.93 1.18
C PRO A 51 -7.02 9.04 2.18
N PHE A 52 -7.92 9.97 1.84
CA PHE A 52 -8.30 11.06 2.75
C PHE A 52 -9.05 10.55 3.99
N VAL A 53 -10.06 9.71 3.79
CA VAL A 53 -10.81 9.08 4.89
C VAL A 53 -9.92 8.12 5.66
N ALA A 54 -9.07 7.34 4.97
CA ALA A 54 -8.13 6.44 5.63
C ALA A 54 -7.16 7.20 6.55
N PHE A 55 -6.63 8.35 6.12
CA PHE A 55 -5.76 9.21 6.93
C PHE A 55 -6.44 9.65 8.24
N LEU A 56 -7.73 9.99 8.20
CA LEU A 56 -8.51 10.36 9.40
C LEU A 56 -8.88 9.16 10.26
N ALA A 57 -9.18 8.01 9.64
CA ALA A 57 -9.63 6.80 10.33
C ALA A 57 -8.48 6.02 11.00
N GLN A 58 -7.26 6.10 10.46
CA GLN A 58 -6.09 5.36 10.95
C GLN A 58 -5.80 5.62 12.45
N PRO A 59 -5.72 6.86 12.95
CA PRO A 59 -5.55 7.13 14.38
C PRO A 59 -6.68 6.57 15.24
N LEU A 60 -7.92 6.67 14.79
CA LEU A 60 -9.10 6.20 15.53
C LEU A 60 -9.04 4.67 15.72
N TRP A 61 -8.71 3.95 14.66
CA TRP A 61 -8.51 2.51 14.73
C TRP A 61 -7.33 2.11 15.60
N GLY A 62 -6.19 2.79 15.48
CA GLY A 62 -5.01 2.52 16.32
C GLY A 62 -5.32 2.72 17.80
N MET A 63 -5.94 3.84 18.17
CA MET A 63 -6.35 4.10 19.55
C MET A 63 -7.37 3.06 20.06
N ALA A 64 -8.37 2.71 19.25
CA ALA A 64 -9.36 1.71 19.63
C ALA A 64 -8.71 0.33 19.83
N SER A 65 -7.86 -0.11 18.90
CA SER A 65 -7.20 -1.41 18.98
C SER A 65 -6.26 -1.49 20.20
N ASP A 66 -5.57 -0.39 20.51
CA ASP A 66 -4.65 -0.29 21.65
C ASP A 66 -5.40 -0.29 22.99
N VAL A 67 -6.54 0.40 23.09
CA VAL A 67 -7.36 0.45 24.31
C VAL A 67 -8.04 -0.89 24.59
N TYR A 68 -8.54 -1.57 23.55
CA TYR A 68 -9.26 -2.83 23.71
C TYR A 68 -8.35 -4.06 23.71
N HIS A 69 -7.05 -3.90 23.45
CA HIS A 69 -6.06 -4.99 23.37
C HIS A 69 -6.50 -6.12 22.42
N ARG A 70 -7.07 -5.74 21.26
CA ARG A 70 -7.72 -6.64 20.31
C ARG A 70 -7.31 -6.33 18.87
N HIS A 71 -6.00 -6.25 18.62
CA HIS A 71 -5.45 -5.91 17.30
C HIS A 71 -5.89 -6.92 16.25
N ARG A 72 -5.82 -8.21 16.56
CA ARG A 72 -6.27 -9.29 15.66
C ARG A 72 -7.77 -9.22 15.37
N SER A 73 -8.60 -9.01 16.38
CA SER A 73 -10.06 -8.94 16.16
C SER A 73 -10.45 -7.71 15.34
N ALA A 74 -9.80 -6.56 15.59
CA ALA A 74 -10.00 -5.36 14.78
C ALA A 74 -9.59 -5.59 13.32
N LEU A 75 -8.45 -6.25 13.08
CA LEU A 75 -8.00 -6.63 11.74
C LEU A 75 -8.99 -7.57 11.04
N VAL A 76 -9.46 -8.62 11.71
CA VAL A 76 -10.43 -9.57 11.14
C VAL A 76 -11.75 -8.88 10.79
N PHE A 77 -12.26 -8.04 11.70
CA PHE A 77 -13.46 -7.26 11.46
C PHE A 77 -13.30 -6.32 10.25
N ALA A 78 -12.17 -5.62 10.18
CA ALA A 78 -11.84 -4.74 9.06
C ALA A 78 -11.78 -5.49 7.73
N CYS A 79 -11.13 -6.66 7.67
CA CYS A 79 -11.08 -7.50 6.47
C CYS A 79 -12.47 -7.96 6.01
N PHE A 80 -13.33 -8.42 6.92
CA PHE A 80 -14.71 -8.76 6.58
C PHE A 80 -15.53 -7.54 6.16
N GLY A 81 -15.31 -6.38 6.79
CA GLY A 81 -15.92 -5.11 6.40
C GLY A 81 -15.50 -4.67 5.00
N VAL A 82 -14.22 -4.82 4.65
CA VAL A 82 -13.74 -4.59 3.28
C VAL A 82 -14.41 -5.55 2.30
N ALA A 83 -14.47 -6.84 2.61
CA ALA A 83 -15.13 -7.81 1.73
C ALA A 83 -16.62 -7.47 1.52
N ALA A 84 -17.36 -7.18 2.59
CA ALA A 84 -18.77 -6.81 2.51
C ALA A 84 -18.97 -5.52 1.71
N THR A 85 -18.19 -4.47 1.99
CA THR A 85 -18.28 -3.21 1.25
C THR A 85 -17.98 -3.38 -0.23
N MET A 86 -16.99 -4.19 -0.61
CA MET A 86 -16.65 -4.45 -2.02
C MET A 86 -17.71 -5.28 -2.75
N LEU A 87 -18.34 -6.24 -2.07
CA LEU A 87 -19.46 -6.99 -2.63
C LEU A 87 -20.71 -6.10 -2.80
N LEU A 88 -20.96 -5.17 -1.89
CA LEU A 88 -22.03 -4.18 -2.07
C LEU A 88 -21.69 -3.17 -3.17
N TYR A 89 -20.44 -2.74 -3.24
CA TYR A 89 -19.93 -1.84 -4.29
C TYR A 89 -20.17 -2.42 -5.69
N SER A 90 -20.00 -3.73 -5.86
CA SER A 90 -20.19 -4.39 -7.16
C SER A 90 -21.64 -4.44 -7.65
N GLN A 91 -22.62 -4.18 -6.77
CA GLN A 91 -24.05 -4.17 -7.11
C GLN A 91 -24.55 -2.77 -7.50
N VAL A 92 -23.69 -1.75 -7.44
CA VAL A 92 -24.09 -0.36 -7.55
C VAL A 92 -23.28 0.33 -8.65
N THR A 93 -23.97 1.12 -9.48
CA THR A 93 -23.34 1.93 -10.53
C THR A 93 -23.54 3.44 -10.35
N HIS A 94 -24.56 3.83 -9.57
CA HIS A 94 -24.89 5.24 -9.36
C HIS A 94 -23.92 5.94 -8.38
N PHE A 95 -23.35 7.05 -8.82
CA PHE A 95 -22.38 7.85 -8.06
C PHE A 95 -22.79 8.13 -6.60
N TRP A 96 -24.03 8.55 -6.36
CA TRP A 96 -24.51 8.92 -5.02
C TRP A 96 -24.59 7.75 -4.04
N LEU A 97 -24.66 6.52 -4.55
CA LEU A 97 -24.60 5.30 -3.74
C LEU A 97 -23.14 4.82 -3.59
N LEU A 98 -22.31 5.03 -4.62
CA LEU A 98 -20.87 4.74 -4.55
C LEU A 98 -20.14 5.61 -3.53
N LEU A 99 -20.57 6.86 -3.35
CA LEU A 99 -19.95 7.82 -2.43
C LEU A 99 -19.94 7.34 -0.96
N PRO A 100 -21.09 7.05 -0.31
CA PRO A 100 -21.09 6.53 1.07
C PRO A 100 -20.43 5.15 1.18
N LEU A 101 -20.54 4.29 0.16
CA LEU A 101 -19.86 2.99 0.13
C LEU A 101 -18.33 3.14 0.08
N THR A 102 -17.82 4.14 -0.65
CA THR A 102 -16.39 4.47 -0.71
C THR A 102 -15.88 4.93 0.65
N ILE A 103 -16.64 5.79 1.34
CA ILE A 103 -16.30 6.25 2.69
C ILE A 103 -16.26 5.05 3.66
N LEU A 104 -17.30 4.22 3.65
CA LEU A 104 -17.36 3.04 4.52
C LEU A 104 -16.21 2.08 4.21
N HIS A 105 -15.93 1.82 2.93
CA HIS A 105 -14.80 1.01 2.50
C HIS A 105 -13.47 1.57 3.02
N ALA A 106 -13.24 2.88 2.87
CA ALA A 106 -12.02 3.54 3.32
C ALA A 106 -11.83 3.42 4.84
N VAL A 107 -12.90 3.57 5.64
CA VAL A 107 -12.85 3.37 7.09
C VAL A 107 -12.50 1.93 7.45
N MET A 108 -13.07 0.94 6.76
CA MET A 108 -12.79 -0.48 7.01
C MET A 108 -11.40 -0.90 6.52
N MET A 109 -10.88 -0.28 5.46
CA MET A 109 -9.56 -0.56 4.89
C MET A 109 -8.43 0.06 5.72
N ALA A 110 -8.66 1.24 6.31
CA ALA A 110 -7.68 2.02 7.07
C ALA A 110 -6.82 1.23 8.10
N PRO A 111 -7.38 0.36 8.96
CA PRO A 111 -6.61 -0.36 9.98
C PRO A 111 -5.75 -1.50 9.41
N ILE A 112 -6.11 -2.06 8.25
CA ILE A 112 -5.50 -3.29 7.74
C ILE A 112 -3.97 -3.15 7.60
N PRO A 113 -3.41 -2.13 6.92
CA PRO A 113 -1.95 -2.01 6.74
C PRO A 113 -1.17 -1.79 8.05
N ILE A 114 -1.76 -1.07 9.01
CA ILE A 114 -1.10 -0.76 10.28
C ILE A 114 -1.11 -1.98 11.19
N LEU A 115 -2.28 -2.60 11.39
CA LEU A 115 -2.42 -3.77 12.27
C LEU A 115 -1.65 -4.99 11.72
N SER A 116 -1.68 -5.20 10.40
CA SER A 116 -0.87 -6.26 9.75
C SER A 116 0.62 -6.10 10.02
N THR A 117 1.14 -4.89 9.89
CA THR A 117 2.56 -4.59 10.11
C THR A 117 2.92 -4.72 11.58
N SER A 118 2.09 -4.20 12.49
CA SER A 118 2.31 -4.30 13.94
C SER A 118 2.34 -5.75 14.42
N LEU A 119 1.37 -6.58 14.03
CA LEU A 119 1.32 -8.00 14.38
C LEU A 119 2.57 -8.76 13.89
N ALA A 120 3.00 -8.46 12.66
CA ALA A 120 4.18 -9.10 12.08
C ALA A 120 5.48 -8.68 12.77
N LEU A 121 5.66 -7.39 13.02
CA LEU A 121 6.85 -6.89 13.72
C LEU A 121 6.94 -7.40 15.16
N GLU A 122 5.81 -7.48 15.87
CA GLU A 122 5.79 -8.05 17.23
C GLU A 122 6.18 -9.52 17.25
N HIS A 123 5.68 -10.32 16.29
CA HIS A 123 6.06 -11.72 16.17
C HIS A 123 7.56 -11.88 15.91
N LEU A 124 8.10 -11.08 15.00
CA LEU A 124 9.52 -11.12 14.64
C LEU A 124 10.43 -10.67 15.80
N SER A 125 10.02 -9.65 16.56
CA SER A 125 10.81 -9.14 17.69
C SER A 125 10.83 -10.12 18.87
N ARG A 126 9.70 -10.77 19.16
CA ARG A 126 9.56 -11.68 20.31
C ARG A 126 10.23 -13.03 20.14
N GLN A 127 10.17 -13.61 18.94
CA GLN A 127 10.64 -14.97 18.74
C GLN A 127 12.11 -15.06 18.28
N GLN A 128 12.82 -13.93 18.16
CA GLN A 128 14.12 -13.87 17.47
C GLN A 128 14.07 -14.68 16.16
N SER A 129 12.95 -14.56 15.42
CA SER A 129 12.67 -15.41 14.28
C SER A 129 13.80 -15.27 13.26
N ALA A 130 14.24 -16.39 12.70
CA ALA A 130 15.19 -16.39 11.58
C ALA A 130 14.60 -15.72 10.33
N THR A 131 13.27 -15.54 10.28
CA THR A 131 12.58 -14.84 9.20
C THR A 131 12.74 -13.34 9.37
N SER A 132 13.32 -12.65 8.38
CA SER A 132 13.36 -11.19 8.39
C SER A 132 12.04 -10.59 7.91
N PHE A 133 11.75 -9.35 8.31
CA PHE A 133 10.61 -8.59 7.77
C PHE A 133 10.68 -8.47 6.23
N GLY A 134 11.89 -8.40 5.67
CA GLY A 134 12.11 -8.44 4.22
C GLY A 134 11.61 -9.73 3.56
N SER A 135 11.72 -10.88 4.25
CA SER A 135 11.16 -12.14 3.76
C SER A 135 9.63 -12.11 3.71
N LEU A 136 8.97 -11.55 4.72
CA LEU A 136 7.50 -11.38 4.70
C LEU A 136 7.07 -10.47 3.54
N ARG A 137 7.78 -9.37 3.35
CA ARG A 137 7.53 -8.43 2.24
C ARG A 137 7.74 -9.06 0.87
N LEU A 138 8.70 -9.98 0.73
CA LEU A 138 8.92 -10.75 -0.50
C LEU A 138 7.69 -11.55 -0.90
N PHE A 139 7.08 -12.28 0.04
CA PHE A 139 5.83 -13.00 -0.23
C PHE A 139 4.70 -12.04 -0.63
N GLY A 140 4.65 -10.86 -0.02
CA GLY A 140 3.72 -9.80 -0.42
C GLY A 140 3.91 -9.39 -1.89
N SER A 141 5.13 -9.05 -2.29
CA SER A 141 5.39 -8.66 -3.69
C SER A 141 5.13 -9.79 -4.69
N ILE A 142 5.40 -11.05 -4.34
CA ILE A 142 5.02 -12.20 -5.17
C ILE A 142 3.50 -12.23 -5.37
N GLY A 143 2.72 -12.07 -4.29
CA GLY A 143 1.26 -11.99 -4.37
C GLY A 143 0.79 -10.86 -5.29
N PHE A 144 1.35 -9.65 -5.14
CA PHE A 144 1.04 -8.50 -5.97
C PHE A 144 1.38 -8.73 -7.46
N ILE A 145 2.58 -9.25 -7.76
CA ILE A 145 3.05 -9.53 -9.12
C ILE A 145 2.12 -10.51 -9.83
N ILE A 146 1.76 -11.60 -9.15
CA ILE A 146 0.89 -12.63 -9.70
C ILE A 146 -0.48 -12.05 -10.01
N THR A 147 -1.11 -11.37 -9.04
CA THR A 147 -2.47 -10.87 -9.24
C THR A 147 -2.53 -9.73 -10.23
N THR A 148 -1.61 -8.76 -10.19
CA THR A 148 -1.65 -7.65 -11.16
C THR A 148 -1.44 -8.17 -12.59
N THR A 149 -0.52 -9.11 -12.82
CA THR A 149 -0.33 -9.68 -14.16
C THR A 149 -1.55 -10.48 -14.60
N SER A 150 -2.14 -11.26 -13.70
CA SER A 150 -3.31 -12.09 -14.00
C SER A 150 -4.55 -11.24 -14.30
N ILE A 151 -4.85 -10.24 -13.47
CA ILE A 151 -5.99 -9.33 -13.66
C ILE A 151 -5.82 -8.53 -14.95
N GLY A 152 -4.61 -8.00 -15.20
CA GLY A 152 -4.26 -7.36 -16.45
C GLY A 152 -4.58 -8.26 -17.66
N THR A 153 -4.01 -9.46 -17.67
CA THR A 153 -4.11 -10.40 -18.81
C THR A 153 -5.53 -10.88 -19.07
N PHE A 154 -6.26 -11.26 -18.00
CA PHE A 154 -7.54 -11.97 -18.15
C PHE A 154 -8.77 -11.07 -18.10
N LEU A 155 -8.72 -9.94 -17.38
CA LEU A 155 -9.92 -9.13 -17.12
C LEU A 155 -9.96 -7.80 -17.86
N VAL A 156 -8.81 -7.20 -18.19
CA VAL A 156 -8.78 -5.88 -18.83
C VAL A 156 -9.24 -5.96 -20.29
N ASP A 157 -8.64 -6.86 -21.08
CA ASP A 157 -8.95 -6.97 -22.51
C ASP A 157 -10.28 -7.68 -22.79
N SER A 158 -10.76 -8.51 -21.87
CA SER A 158 -12.04 -9.22 -21.98
C SER A 158 -13.26 -8.37 -21.57
N GLY A 159 -13.06 -7.14 -21.10
CA GLY A 159 -14.13 -6.29 -20.57
C GLY A 159 -14.71 -6.75 -19.23
N ALA A 160 -14.08 -7.75 -18.59
CA ALA A 160 -14.54 -8.38 -17.35
C ALA A 160 -14.01 -7.68 -16.08
N ILE A 161 -13.66 -6.39 -16.18
CA ILE A 161 -13.04 -5.60 -15.09
C ILE A 161 -13.90 -5.56 -13.81
N TRP A 162 -15.21 -5.76 -13.92
CA TRP A 162 -16.17 -5.86 -12.81
C TRP A 162 -15.80 -6.93 -11.79
N TRP A 163 -15.11 -8.01 -12.22
CA TRP A 163 -14.69 -9.10 -11.34
C TRP A 163 -13.59 -8.70 -10.34
N ILE A 164 -12.91 -7.56 -10.49
CA ILE A 164 -11.88 -7.14 -9.53
C ILE A 164 -12.45 -6.97 -8.12
N LEU A 165 -13.69 -6.51 -7.99
CA LEU A 165 -14.34 -6.26 -6.69
C LEU A 165 -14.63 -7.55 -5.91
N PRO A 166 -15.35 -8.55 -6.47
CA PRO A 166 -15.55 -9.83 -5.77
C PRO A 166 -14.26 -10.62 -5.57
N ILE A 167 -13.28 -10.55 -6.49
CA ILE A 167 -11.97 -11.18 -6.28
C ILE A 167 -11.24 -10.53 -5.10
N TYR A 168 -11.23 -9.20 -5.04
CA TYR A 168 -10.64 -8.47 -3.91
C TYR A 168 -11.35 -8.77 -2.59
N ALA A 169 -12.69 -8.89 -2.61
CA ALA A 169 -13.45 -9.35 -1.45
C ALA A 169 -13.03 -10.77 -1.01
N GLY A 170 -12.87 -11.69 -1.96
CA GLY A 170 -12.37 -13.05 -1.71
C GLY A 170 -10.99 -13.06 -1.04
N PHE A 171 -10.04 -12.26 -1.54
CA PHE A 171 -8.73 -12.11 -0.90
C PHE A 171 -8.83 -11.58 0.54
N ASN A 172 -9.72 -10.63 0.81
CA ASN A 172 -9.93 -10.11 2.17
C ASN A 172 -10.59 -11.14 3.11
N ILE A 173 -11.51 -11.98 2.60
CA ILE A 173 -12.06 -13.10 3.36
C ILE A 173 -10.94 -14.09 3.71
N CYS A 174 -10.12 -14.49 2.73
CA CYS A 174 -8.96 -15.36 2.99
C CYS A 174 -8.00 -14.73 4.00
N LEU A 175 -7.73 -13.42 3.88
CA LEU A 175 -6.88 -12.67 4.81
C LEU A 175 -7.47 -12.69 6.23
N ALA A 176 -8.78 -12.50 6.38
CA ALA A 176 -9.47 -12.58 7.67
C ALA A 176 -9.34 -13.98 8.29
N LEU A 177 -9.54 -15.04 7.49
CA LEU A 177 -9.40 -16.42 7.93
C LEU A 177 -7.97 -16.76 8.36
N ILE A 178 -6.97 -16.28 7.62
CA ILE A 178 -5.56 -16.44 8.01
C ILE A 178 -5.26 -15.63 9.28
N ALA A 179 -5.76 -14.41 9.39
CA ALA A 179 -5.55 -13.54 10.56
C ALA A 179 -6.07 -14.17 11.87
N LEU A 180 -7.15 -14.95 11.82
CA LEU A 180 -7.65 -15.70 12.99
C LEU A 180 -6.61 -16.69 13.54
N THR A 181 -5.67 -17.15 12.70
CA THR A 181 -4.60 -18.09 13.07
C THR A 181 -3.33 -17.41 13.58
N VAL A 182 -3.24 -16.08 13.46
CA VAL A 182 -2.08 -15.29 13.89
C VAL A 182 -2.22 -14.97 15.39
N PRO A 183 -1.13 -14.98 16.18
CA PRO A 183 -1.18 -14.52 17.57
C PRO A 183 -1.55 -13.03 17.65
N ASP A 184 -2.27 -12.63 18.69
CA ASP A 184 -2.61 -11.22 18.89
C ASP A 184 -1.37 -10.41 19.32
N ALA A 185 -1.39 -9.13 19.00
CA ALA A 185 -0.38 -8.19 19.44
C ALA A 185 -0.68 -7.76 20.87
N THR A 186 0.38 -7.58 21.65
CA THR A 186 0.34 -7.14 23.04
C THR A 186 1.25 -5.92 23.25
N ILE A 187 1.67 -5.24 22.18
CA ILE A 187 2.38 -3.97 22.31
C ILE A 187 1.48 -2.95 22.99
N HIS A 188 1.99 -2.36 24.07
CA HIS A 188 1.34 -1.33 24.87
C HIS A 188 2.01 0.02 24.57
N GLY A 189 1.56 0.70 23.53
CA GLY A 189 2.03 2.05 23.22
C GLY A 189 1.06 3.11 23.73
N LYS A 190 1.46 3.94 24.70
CA LYS A 190 0.73 5.20 24.95
C LYS A 190 1.10 6.18 23.85
N VAL A 191 0.19 6.44 22.92
CA VAL A 191 0.43 7.44 21.86
C VAL A 191 0.48 8.84 22.49
N ALA A 192 1.69 9.41 22.57
CA ALA A 192 1.91 10.73 23.14
C ALA A 192 1.66 11.84 22.09
N TRP A 193 0.41 11.98 21.65
CA TRP A 193 0.00 12.94 20.61
C TRP A 193 0.47 14.37 20.86
N ARG A 194 0.47 14.81 22.13
CA ARG A 194 0.96 16.15 22.51
C ARG A 194 2.45 16.31 22.26
N GLN A 195 3.25 15.30 22.59
CA GLN A 195 4.70 15.32 22.38
C GLN A 195 5.05 15.28 20.89
N ALA A 196 4.30 14.50 20.10
CA ALA A 196 4.46 14.47 18.65
C ALA A 196 4.13 15.84 18.02
N ALA A 197 3.02 16.46 18.42
CA ALA A 197 2.63 17.79 17.93
C ALA A 197 3.66 18.87 18.31
N ASP A 198 4.15 18.84 19.55
CA ASP A 198 5.18 19.77 20.02
C ASP A 198 6.51 19.60 19.26
N LEU A 199 6.91 18.35 18.99
CA LEU A 199 8.11 18.06 18.22
C LEU A 199 8.00 18.61 16.79
N ILE A 200 6.89 18.32 16.10
CA ILE A 200 6.64 18.81 14.74
C ILE A 200 6.67 20.34 14.73
N ARG A 201 6.05 21.01 15.70
CA ARG A 201 6.03 22.48 15.78
C ARG A 201 7.41 23.09 16.04
N ARG A 202 8.25 22.44 16.85
CA ARG A 202 9.57 22.97 17.25
C ARG A 202 10.68 22.70 16.22
N ARG A 203 10.55 21.65 15.41
CA ARG A 203 11.59 21.17 14.50
C ARG A 203 11.22 21.46 13.04
N ARG A 204 11.70 22.60 12.52
CA ARG A 204 11.45 23.03 11.13
C ARG A 204 11.91 21.98 10.09
N ASP A 205 12.98 21.25 10.38
CA ASP A 205 13.49 20.13 9.59
C ASP A 205 12.45 19.01 9.39
N ILE A 206 11.68 18.69 10.43
CA ILE A 206 10.61 17.69 10.35
C ILE A 206 9.42 18.23 9.54
N LEU A 207 9.04 19.50 9.74
CA LEU A 207 7.98 20.14 8.95
C LEU A 207 8.28 20.13 7.46
N TRP A 208 9.50 20.51 7.05
CA TRP A 208 9.91 20.49 5.65
C TRP A 208 9.94 19.07 5.07
N LEU A 209 10.36 18.08 5.86
CA LEU A 209 10.32 16.68 5.45
C LEU A 209 8.87 16.22 5.24
N LEU A 210 7.96 16.51 6.18
CA LEU A 210 6.54 16.14 6.06
C LEU A 210 5.88 16.85 4.87
N ALA A 211 6.17 18.13 4.64
CA ALA A 211 5.69 18.87 3.49
C ALA A 211 6.20 18.27 2.17
N ALA A 212 7.48 17.90 2.09
CA ALA A 212 8.03 17.22 0.92
C ALA A 212 7.38 15.85 0.68
N LEU A 213 7.17 15.05 1.73
CA LEU A 213 6.49 13.76 1.64
C LEU A 213 5.03 13.91 1.20
N LEU A 214 4.34 14.96 1.65
CA LEU A 214 2.97 15.27 1.23
C LEU A 214 2.92 15.58 -0.28
N LEU A 215 3.80 16.47 -0.77
CA LEU A 215 3.86 16.82 -2.19
C LEU A 215 4.21 15.61 -3.06
N ILE A 216 5.20 14.81 -2.63
CA ILE A 216 5.56 13.57 -3.30
C ILE A 216 4.37 12.60 -3.32
N GLY A 217 3.69 12.43 -2.18
CA GLY A 217 2.52 11.58 -2.04
C GLY A 217 1.35 12.00 -2.94
N MET A 218 1.11 13.30 -3.10
CA MET A 218 0.11 13.83 -4.04
C MET A 218 0.42 13.43 -5.48
N THR A 219 1.67 13.63 -5.94
CA THR A 219 2.06 13.28 -7.31
C THR A 219 2.03 11.77 -7.57
N LEU A 220 2.50 10.97 -6.61
CA LEU A 220 2.40 9.50 -6.65
C LEU A 220 0.94 9.03 -6.66
N GLY A 221 0.08 9.67 -5.88
CA GLY A 221 -1.34 9.37 -5.83
C GLY A 221 -2.02 9.61 -7.17
N ILE A 222 -1.74 10.75 -7.82
CA ILE A 222 -2.25 11.04 -9.16
C ILE A 222 -1.80 9.94 -10.13
N VAL A 223 -0.51 9.68 -10.22
CA VAL A 223 -0.05 8.76 -11.25
C VAL A 223 -0.44 7.33 -10.95
N ASN A 224 -0.33 6.83 -9.72
CA ASN A 224 -0.73 5.44 -9.43
C ASN A 224 -2.20 5.16 -9.73
N ASN A 225 -3.09 6.15 -9.52
CA ASN A 225 -4.51 6.01 -9.83
C ASN A 225 -4.80 6.09 -11.34
N TYR A 226 -4.15 7.00 -12.07
CA TYR A 226 -4.43 7.21 -13.50
C TYR A 226 -3.49 6.41 -14.43
N PHE A 227 -2.49 5.73 -13.90
CA PHE A 227 -1.46 5.04 -14.70
C PHE A 227 -2.05 3.96 -15.60
N THR A 228 -2.99 3.16 -15.10
CA THR A 228 -3.64 2.11 -15.89
C THR A 228 -4.60 2.67 -16.93
N ILE A 229 -5.23 3.82 -16.63
CA ILE A 229 -6.03 4.57 -17.61
C ILE A 229 -5.13 5.11 -18.73
N TYR A 230 -4.02 5.77 -18.38
CA TYR A 230 -3.03 6.27 -19.34
C TYR A 230 -2.53 5.15 -20.27
N LEU A 231 -2.15 4.00 -19.69
CA LEU A 231 -1.72 2.85 -20.48
C LEU A 231 -2.81 2.37 -21.44
N ARG A 232 -4.07 2.36 -21.00
CA ARG A 232 -5.18 1.99 -21.88
C ARG A 232 -5.41 3.00 -22.99
N ASP A 233 -5.22 4.29 -22.72
CA ASP A 233 -5.39 5.36 -23.70
C ASP A 233 -4.31 5.26 -24.81
N ILE A 234 -3.06 4.91 -24.48
CA ILE A 234 -2.00 4.59 -25.46
C ILE A 234 -2.11 3.18 -26.07
N GLN A 235 -3.29 2.54 -25.96
CA GLN A 235 -3.60 1.22 -26.52
C GLN A 235 -2.74 0.06 -25.99
N ALA A 236 -2.28 0.13 -24.75
CA ALA A 236 -1.62 -1.00 -24.10
C ALA A 236 -2.59 -2.17 -23.90
N THR A 237 -2.10 -3.39 -24.16
CA THR A 237 -2.83 -4.60 -23.79
C THR A 237 -2.87 -4.76 -22.27
N GLY A 238 -3.88 -5.47 -21.78
CA GLY A 238 -4.02 -5.80 -20.37
C GLY A 238 -2.79 -6.51 -19.80
N PHE A 239 -2.14 -7.37 -20.60
CA PHE A 239 -0.86 -8.00 -20.23
C PHE A 239 0.24 -6.97 -19.98
N ILE A 240 0.42 -5.97 -20.86
CA ILE A 240 1.44 -4.92 -20.68
C ILE A 240 1.13 -4.08 -19.43
N ILE A 241 -0.15 -3.77 -19.18
CA ILE A 241 -0.58 -3.04 -17.98
C ILE A 241 -0.19 -3.81 -16.71
N GLY A 242 -0.55 -5.09 -16.64
CA GLY A 242 -0.19 -5.95 -15.51
C GLY A 242 1.32 -6.11 -15.35
N LEU A 243 2.03 -6.34 -16.46
CA LEU A 243 3.48 -6.50 -16.44
C LEU A 243 4.21 -5.22 -15.96
N ALA A 244 3.76 -4.04 -16.39
CA ALA A 244 4.33 -2.77 -15.96
C ALA A 244 4.27 -2.59 -14.42
N LEU A 245 3.14 -2.96 -13.82
CA LEU A 245 2.93 -2.93 -12.36
C LEU A 245 3.71 -4.05 -11.64
N ALA A 246 3.79 -5.23 -12.26
CA ALA A 246 4.59 -6.33 -11.73
C ALA A 246 6.09 -5.98 -11.68
N LEU A 247 6.61 -5.34 -12.73
CA LEU A 247 8.02 -4.93 -12.77
C LEU A 247 8.36 -3.94 -11.65
N SER A 248 7.46 -3.00 -11.33
CA SER A 248 7.72 -2.05 -10.24
C SER A 248 7.85 -2.76 -8.88
N ALA A 249 7.01 -3.78 -8.63
CA ALA A 249 7.10 -4.60 -7.41
C ALA A 249 8.33 -5.53 -7.41
N LEU A 250 8.67 -6.11 -8.56
CA LEU A 250 9.81 -7.02 -8.71
C LEU A 250 11.13 -6.34 -8.37
N PHE A 251 11.34 -5.11 -8.85
CA PHE A 251 12.56 -4.34 -8.59
C PHE A 251 12.56 -3.61 -7.24
N GLU A 252 11.39 -3.45 -6.59
CA GLU A 252 11.29 -2.77 -5.30
C GLU A 252 12.11 -3.47 -4.21
N ILE A 253 11.96 -4.79 -4.05
CA ILE A 253 12.61 -5.53 -2.96
C ILE A 253 14.14 -5.52 -3.05
N PRO A 254 14.76 -5.86 -4.20
CA PRO A 254 16.21 -5.83 -4.32
C PRO A 254 16.77 -4.43 -4.05
N LEU A 255 16.11 -3.38 -4.54
CA LEU A 255 16.55 -2.00 -4.33
C LEU A 255 16.44 -1.58 -2.86
N MET A 256 15.33 -1.92 -2.19
CA MET A 256 15.19 -1.70 -0.74
C MET A 256 16.30 -2.41 0.05
N ALA A 257 16.66 -3.64 -0.33
CA ALA A 257 17.75 -4.38 0.32
C ALA A 257 19.14 -3.73 0.08
N LEU A 258 19.33 -3.04 -1.05
CA LEU A 258 20.55 -2.31 -1.37
C LEU A 258 20.60 -0.91 -0.74
N ALA A 259 19.49 -0.37 -0.25
CA ALA A 259 19.42 0.98 0.33
C ALA A 259 20.46 1.24 1.43
N PRO A 260 20.69 0.33 2.41
CA PRO A 260 21.70 0.55 3.45
C PRO A 260 23.13 0.70 2.89
N LYS A 261 23.44 0.01 1.78
CA LYS A 261 24.75 0.09 1.11
C LYS A 261 24.95 1.48 0.50
N PHE A 262 23.94 2.01 -0.18
CA PHE A 262 23.99 3.37 -0.74
C PHE A 262 24.06 4.44 0.35
N VAL A 263 23.24 4.30 1.39
CA VAL A 263 23.23 5.21 2.54
C VAL A 263 24.57 5.24 3.28
N ARG A 264 25.24 4.08 3.42
CA ARG A 264 26.57 4.03 4.04
C ARG A 264 27.63 4.71 3.18
N ARG A 265 27.53 4.62 1.86
CA ARG A 265 28.53 5.18 0.91
C ARG A 265 28.37 6.69 0.70
N TRP A 266 27.13 7.17 0.57
CA TRP A 266 26.83 8.55 0.16
C TRP A 266 26.08 9.37 1.20
N GLY A 267 25.68 8.77 2.32
CA GLY A 267 24.86 9.41 3.35
C GLY A 267 23.37 9.41 3.02
N VAL A 268 22.53 9.68 4.02
CA VAL A 268 21.06 9.62 3.89
C VAL A 268 20.51 10.75 3.01
N ARG A 269 20.98 11.99 3.19
CA ARG A 269 20.44 13.17 2.49
C ARG A 269 20.65 13.10 0.96
N PRO A 270 21.87 12.85 0.43
CA PRO A 270 22.07 12.81 -1.02
C PRO A 270 21.28 11.66 -1.67
N VAL A 271 21.24 10.49 -1.02
CA VAL A 271 20.46 9.34 -1.51
C VAL A 271 18.98 9.69 -1.58
N LEU A 272 18.43 10.31 -0.54
CA LEU A 272 17.02 10.72 -0.52
C LEU A 272 16.71 11.68 -1.67
N VAL A 273 17.51 12.72 -1.87
CA VAL A 273 17.31 13.73 -2.93
C VAL A 273 17.41 13.11 -4.33
N VAL A 274 18.43 12.28 -4.58
CA VAL A 274 18.60 11.64 -5.90
C VAL A 274 17.44 10.71 -6.21
N CYS A 275 17.01 9.90 -5.24
CA CYS A 275 15.95 8.92 -5.48
C CYS A 275 14.56 9.58 -5.61
N THR A 276 14.31 10.72 -4.95
CA THR A 276 13.05 11.46 -5.14
C THR A 276 13.06 12.30 -6.42
N ALA A 277 14.22 12.81 -6.87
CA ALA A 277 14.35 13.54 -8.15
C ALA A 277 14.06 12.67 -9.38
N ILE A 278 14.10 11.35 -9.25
CA ILE A 278 13.69 10.40 -10.29
C ILE A 278 12.18 10.48 -10.58
N LEU A 279 11.35 10.91 -9.63
CA LEU A 279 9.90 11.01 -9.84
C LEU A 279 9.53 12.04 -10.93
N PRO A 280 9.98 13.31 -10.86
CA PRO A 280 9.79 14.27 -11.96
C PRO A 280 10.29 13.75 -13.31
N LEU A 281 11.48 13.12 -13.34
CA LEU A 281 12.02 12.52 -14.57
C LEU A 281 11.06 11.46 -15.11
N ARG A 282 10.56 10.58 -14.26
CA ARG A 282 9.60 9.53 -14.63
C ARG A 282 8.29 10.11 -15.19
N TRP A 283 7.75 11.15 -14.56
CA TRP A 283 6.56 11.85 -15.06
C TRP A 283 6.78 12.46 -16.42
N LEU A 284 7.93 13.10 -16.61
CA LEU A 284 8.32 13.72 -17.87
C LEU A 284 8.48 12.67 -18.98
N LEU A 285 9.04 11.50 -18.68
CA LEU A 285 9.14 10.40 -19.65
C LEU A 285 7.77 9.92 -20.14
N TYR A 286 6.73 9.89 -19.30
CA TYR A 286 5.38 9.51 -19.72
C TYR A 286 4.74 10.49 -20.71
N VAL A 287 5.23 11.72 -20.83
CA VAL A 287 4.73 12.69 -21.82
C VAL A 287 5.09 12.28 -23.25
N TRP A 288 6.21 11.57 -23.45
CA TRP A 288 6.72 11.18 -24.77
C TRP A 288 6.59 9.69 -25.08
N ILE A 289 5.95 8.91 -24.20
CA ILE A 289 5.75 7.49 -24.43
C ILE A 289 4.41 7.28 -25.13
N ASP A 290 4.48 7.06 -26.44
CA ASP A 290 3.35 6.59 -27.25
C ASP A 290 3.34 5.06 -27.39
N ASN A 291 4.50 4.41 -27.31
CA ASN A 291 4.63 2.96 -27.40
C ASN A 291 4.52 2.32 -26.01
N PRO A 292 3.49 1.49 -25.73
CA PRO A 292 3.28 0.85 -24.43
C PRO A 292 4.48 0.07 -23.88
N ILE A 293 5.29 -0.53 -24.75
CA ILE A 293 6.44 -1.35 -24.34
C ILE A 293 7.52 -0.49 -23.67
N LEU A 294 7.65 0.79 -24.08
CA LEU A 294 8.63 1.72 -23.50
C LEU A 294 8.31 2.10 -22.05
N VAL A 295 7.10 1.81 -21.57
CA VAL A 295 6.74 2.02 -20.16
C VAL A 295 7.43 1.01 -19.24
N LEU A 296 7.71 -0.21 -19.72
CA LEU A 296 8.33 -1.28 -18.92
C LEU A 296 9.69 -0.89 -18.30
N PRO A 297 10.67 -0.35 -19.05
CA PRO A 297 11.93 0.11 -18.46
C PRO A 297 11.74 1.33 -17.54
N VAL A 298 10.79 2.22 -17.85
CA VAL A 298 10.49 3.40 -17.01
C VAL A 298 9.87 3.00 -15.66
N GLN A 299 9.22 1.84 -15.58
CA GLN A 299 8.69 1.34 -14.31
C GLN A 299 9.76 0.96 -13.30
N VAL A 300 10.98 0.64 -13.72
CA VAL A 300 12.10 0.39 -12.78
C VAL A 300 12.44 1.65 -11.97
N LEU A 301 12.23 2.84 -12.55
CA LEU A 301 12.42 4.12 -11.85
C LEU A 301 11.45 4.29 -10.67
N HIS A 302 10.26 3.67 -10.74
CA HIS A 302 9.31 3.66 -9.62
C HIS A 302 9.94 3.01 -8.39
N SER A 303 10.56 1.85 -8.56
CA SER A 303 11.16 1.07 -7.48
C SER A 303 12.27 1.85 -6.76
N ILE A 304 13.01 2.69 -7.48
CA ILE A 304 14.03 3.58 -6.89
C ILE A 304 13.38 4.67 -6.03
N ALA A 305 12.28 5.26 -6.49
CA ALA A 305 11.53 6.23 -5.71
C ALA A 305 10.92 5.61 -4.44
N MET A 306 10.39 4.38 -4.55
CA MET A 306 9.84 3.63 -3.40
C MET A 306 10.92 3.30 -2.37
N MET A 307 12.14 2.94 -2.79
CA MET A 307 13.29 2.79 -1.90
C MET A 307 13.56 4.06 -1.08
N ALA A 308 13.46 5.24 -1.72
CA ALA A 308 13.65 6.53 -1.06
C ALA A 308 12.64 6.73 0.07
N LEU A 309 11.36 6.51 -0.22
CA LEU A 309 10.27 6.81 0.70
C LEU A 309 10.16 5.78 1.83
N LEU A 310 10.29 4.49 1.49
CA LEU A 310 10.03 3.39 2.41
C LEU A 310 11.22 3.00 3.28
N VAL A 311 12.45 3.33 2.88
CA VAL A 311 13.65 2.98 3.65
C VAL A 311 14.42 4.24 4.05
N VAL A 312 14.81 5.05 3.07
CA VAL A 312 15.72 6.19 3.33
C VAL A 312 15.01 7.29 4.13
N GLY A 313 13.73 7.54 3.85
CA GLY A 313 12.89 8.49 4.60
C GLY A 313 12.70 8.09 6.06
N ILE A 314 12.48 6.80 6.33
CA ILE A 314 12.38 6.27 7.69
C ILE A 314 13.72 6.38 8.42
N LEU A 315 14.83 6.01 7.78
CA LEU A 315 16.18 6.17 8.33
C LEU A 315 16.53 7.63 8.61
N TYR A 316 16.04 8.56 7.78
CA TYR A 316 16.21 9.98 8.01
C TYR A 316 15.42 10.44 9.24
N MET A 317 14.16 10.03 9.34
CA MET A 317 13.31 10.32 10.51
C MET A 317 13.92 9.76 11.80
N ASP A 318 14.37 8.50 11.80
CA ASP A 318 15.01 7.88 12.97
C ASP A 318 16.24 8.68 13.43
N ARG A 319 17.06 9.21 12.50
CA ARG A 319 18.22 10.06 12.85
C ARG A 319 17.83 11.43 13.40
N LEU A 320 16.65 11.95 13.07
CA LEU A 320 16.17 13.25 13.58
C LEU A 320 15.52 13.15 14.96
N LEU A 321 15.00 11.96 15.31
CA LEU A 321 14.33 11.68 16.58
C LEU A 321 15.33 11.29 17.67
N ASP A 322 15.19 11.95 18.83
CA ASP A 322 15.89 11.57 20.06
C ASP A 322 15.49 10.15 20.48
N ARG A 323 16.44 9.39 21.05
CA ARG A 323 16.21 7.98 21.44
C ARG A 323 15.00 7.79 22.37
N SER A 324 14.62 8.80 23.14
CA SER A 324 13.47 8.79 24.06
C SER A 324 12.09 8.83 23.38
N LEU A 325 12.03 9.24 22.10
CA LEU A 325 10.79 9.34 21.31
C LEU A 325 10.66 8.21 20.28
N ARG A 326 11.61 7.29 20.24
CA ARG A 326 11.53 6.08 19.42
C ARG A 326 10.64 5.07 20.14
N ALA A 327 9.57 4.61 19.48
CA ALA A 327 8.79 3.50 20.02
C ALA A 327 9.67 2.26 20.10
N SER A 328 9.86 1.74 21.31
CA SER A 328 10.63 0.51 21.60
C SER A 328 10.03 -0.72 20.93
#